data_AF-A0AAE0TFV6-F1
#
_entry.id   AF-A0AAE0TFV6-F1
#
_cell.length_a   1.000
_cell.length_b   1.000
_cell.length_c   1.000
_cell.angle_alpha   90.00
_cell.angle_beta   90.00
_cell.angle_gamma   90.00
#
_symmetry.space_group_name_H-M   'P 1'
#
loop_
_entity.id
_entity.type
_entity.pdbx_description
1 polymer ?
#
loop_
_entity_poly.entity_id
_entity_poly.type
_entity_poly.pdbx_seq_one_letter_code
_entity_poly.pdbx_strand_id
1 'polypeptide(L)'
;MSSKEEPKRVKVDVDGKENVEVYYYSSDKPKADHNFAFLDLQVKKQRLKKLDQERQQLTKEIRDIESFIREERRNTSPTGYAYDVRIVDNSTSVRSGLHGNYTILIDVESLTVKEKYTGSYLHRIPFPLIRSCRLNQARKICILDLSRGSTLGSGELYMKSSRAKDLYQSVVTLARGFTEENKKIQA
;
A
#
# COMPACT_ATOMS: atom_id res chain seq x y z
N MET A 1 -10.25 18.68 78.96
CA MET A 1 -10.98 17.75 78.07
C MET A 1 -10.97 18.37 76.68
N SER A 2 -10.11 17.88 75.77
CA SER A 2 -9.99 18.42 74.41
C SER A 2 -10.89 17.62 73.47
N SER A 3 -11.93 18.27 72.95
CA SER A 3 -12.85 17.71 71.96
C SER A 3 -12.09 17.46 70.65
N LYS A 4 -11.96 16.20 70.25
CA LYS A 4 -11.46 15.82 68.92
C LYS A 4 -12.47 16.31 67.89
N GLU A 5 -12.12 17.34 67.12
CA GLU A 5 -12.92 17.74 65.95
C GLU A 5 -12.89 16.63 64.91
N GLU A 6 -14.07 16.14 64.53
CA GLU A 6 -14.22 15.17 63.45
C GLU A 6 -14.03 15.84 62.09
N PRO A 7 -13.27 15.24 61.15
CA PRO A 7 -13.04 15.81 59.83
C PRO A 7 -14.36 15.84 59.03
N LYS A 8 -14.66 17.00 58.43
CA LYS A 8 -15.86 17.15 57.58
C LYS A 8 -15.57 16.61 56.19
N ARG A 9 -16.48 15.78 55.68
CA ARG A 9 -16.45 15.22 54.32
C ARG A 9 -17.23 16.11 53.36
N VAL A 10 -16.61 16.51 52.26
CA VAL A 10 -17.31 17.19 51.17
C VAL A 10 -17.04 16.43 49.87
N LYS A 11 -18.12 16.07 49.17
CA LYS A 11 -18.06 15.53 47.82
C LYS A 11 -18.03 16.70 46.84
N VAL A 12 -17.03 16.73 45.98
CA VAL A 12 -16.88 17.78 44.97
C VAL A 12 -16.94 17.11 43.60
N ASP A 13 -17.89 17.55 42.78
CA ASP A 13 -17.97 17.16 41.37
C ASP A 13 -16.88 17.89 40.59
N VAL A 14 -15.94 17.13 40.02
CA VAL A 14 -14.93 17.67 39.10
C VAL A 14 -15.27 17.18 37.69
N ASP A 15 -15.68 18.11 36.83
CA ASP A 15 -15.96 17.90 35.40
C ASP A 15 -16.73 16.62 35.07
N GLY A 16 -17.83 16.39 35.80
CA GLY A 16 -18.92 15.51 35.40
C GLY A 16 -18.62 14.01 35.32
N LYS A 17 -17.50 13.51 35.86
CA LYS A 17 -17.22 12.05 35.83
C LYS A 17 -16.62 11.40 37.07
N GLU A 18 -16.03 12.11 38.03
CA GLU A 18 -15.52 11.47 39.24
C GLU A 18 -15.77 12.28 40.52
N ASN A 19 -16.39 11.62 41.50
CA ASN A 19 -16.61 12.13 42.85
C ASN A 19 -15.31 11.94 43.66
N VAL A 20 -14.61 13.02 43.98
CA VAL A 20 -13.43 12.98 44.85
C VAL A 20 -13.85 13.34 46.29
N GLU A 21 -13.56 12.46 47.25
CA GLU A 21 -13.78 12.74 48.68
C GLU A 21 -12.56 13.48 49.27
N VAL A 22 -12.77 14.69 49.77
CA VAL A 22 -11.73 15.48 50.44
C VAL A 22 -12.06 15.63 51.93
N TYR A 23 -11.06 15.43 52.78
CA TYR A 23 -11.14 15.58 54.25
C TYR A 23 -10.38 16.85 54.66
N TYR A 24 -11.01 17.73 55.45
CA TYR A 24 -10.32 18.87 56.07
C TYR A 24 -10.70 19.03 57.55
N TYR A 25 -9.73 19.50 58.36
CA TYR A 25 -9.90 19.87 59.76
C TYR A 25 -10.10 21.38 59.89
N SER A 26 -10.96 21.83 60.80
CA SER A 26 -11.51 23.20 60.83
C SER A 26 -10.48 24.29 61.18
N SER A 27 -9.36 23.91 61.81
CA SER A 27 -8.32 24.83 62.27
C SER A 27 -7.25 25.20 61.24
N ASP A 28 -7.16 24.48 60.12
CA ASP A 28 -6.26 24.82 59.04
C ASP A 28 -7.11 25.36 57.88
N LYS A 29 -7.14 26.68 57.70
CA LYS A 29 -7.41 27.26 56.38
C LYS A 29 -6.07 27.47 55.66
N PRO A 30 -5.45 26.43 55.06
CA PRO A 30 -4.50 26.68 54.01
C PRO A 30 -5.32 27.02 52.77
N LYS A 31 -4.98 28.15 52.16
CA LYS A 31 -5.40 28.63 50.83
C LYS A 31 -5.88 27.49 49.92
N ALA A 32 -7.17 27.19 49.95
CA ALA A 32 -7.78 26.09 49.20
C ALA A 32 -7.44 26.22 47.70
N ASP A 33 -7.38 27.47 47.21
CA ASP A 33 -7.08 27.85 45.84
C ASP A 33 -5.73 27.32 45.31
N HIS A 34 -4.69 27.17 46.16
CA HIS A 34 -3.39 26.66 45.72
C HIS A 34 -3.36 25.14 45.56
N ASN A 35 -4.11 24.41 46.41
CA ASN A 35 -4.21 22.95 46.30
C ASN A 35 -5.08 22.54 45.10
N PHE A 36 -6.14 23.29 44.80
CA PHE A 36 -6.96 23.06 43.60
C PHE A 36 -6.19 23.33 42.30
N ALA A 37 -5.42 24.42 42.25
CA ALA A 37 -4.59 24.74 41.08
C ALA A 37 -3.53 23.67 40.79
N PHE A 38 -2.93 23.08 41.84
CA PHE A 38 -1.94 22.01 41.69
C PHE A 38 -2.57 20.70 41.21
N LEU A 39 -3.74 20.34 41.74
CA LEU A 39 -4.49 19.15 41.33
C LEU A 39 -4.96 19.26 39.87
N ASP A 40 -5.49 20.42 39.46
CA ASP A 40 -5.89 20.70 38.08
C ASP A 40 -4.70 20.59 37.10
N LEU A 41 -3.52 21.08 37.51
CA LEU A 41 -2.28 20.95 36.73
C LEU A 41 -1.82 19.48 36.58
N GLN A 42 -1.98 18.67 37.62
CA GLN A 42 -1.67 17.23 37.59
C GLN A 42 -2.61 16.48 36.64
N VAL A 43 -3.92 16.75 36.72
CA VAL A 43 -4.95 16.16 35.85
C VAL A 43 -4.71 16.55 34.40
N LYS A 44 -4.43 17.83 34.13
CA LYS A 44 -4.09 18.32 32.78
C LYS A 44 -2.83 17.64 32.22
N LYS A 45 -1.77 17.47 33.03
CA LYS A 45 -0.56 16.75 32.62
C LYS A 45 -0.82 15.28 32.29
N GLN A 46 -1.64 14.59 33.09
CA GLN A 46 -2.02 13.20 32.81
C GLN A 46 -2.83 13.09 31.53
N ARG A 47 -3.78 14.00 31.31
CA ARG A 47 -4.58 14.07 30.08
C ARG A 47 -3.73 14.35 28.85
N LEU A 48 -2.73 15.24 28.97
CA LEU A 48 -1.79 15.53 27.89
C LEU A 48 -0.95 14.30 27.50
N LYS A 49 -0.45 13.53 28.49
CA LYS A 49 0.27 12.28 28.23
C LYS A 49 -0.59 11.25 27.50
N LYS A 50 -1.86 11.14 27.87
CA LYS A 50 -2.80 10.23 27.22
C LYS A 50 -3.06 10.63 25.76
N LEU A 51 -3.27 11.91 25.49
CA LEU A 51 -3.43 12.43 24.14
C LEU A 51 -2.19 12.23 23.27
N ASP A 52 -0.99 12.36 23.86
CA ASP A 52 0.26 12.13 23.12
C ASP A 52 0.46 10.65 22.76
N GLN A 53 0.06 9.73 23.65
CA GLN A 53 0.00 8.29 23.35
C GLN A 53 -1.00 7.97 22.23
N GLU A 54 -2.22 8.53 22.28
CA GLU A 54 -3.23 8.36 21.23
C GLU A 54 -2.73 8.91 19.88
N ARG A 55 -2.05 10.06 19.88
CA ARG A 55 -1.45 10.64 18.67
C ARG A 55 -0.36 9.75 18.09
N GLN A 56 0.51 9.19 18.92
CA GLN A 56 1.57 8.27 18.47
C GLN A 56 0.97 6.99 17.86
N GLN A 57 -0.07 6.46 18.47
CA GLN A 57 -0.79 5.29 17.97
C GLN A 57 -1.44 5.56 16.60
N LEU A 58 -2.19 6.66 16.46
CA LEU A 58 -2.79 7.07 15.19
C LEU A 58 -1.73 7.32 14.09
N THR A 59 -0.59 7.90 14.45
CA THR A 59 0.51 8.12 13.51
C THR A 59 1.07 6.81 12.98
N LYS A 60 1.13 5.77 13.82
CA LYS A 60 1.56 4.42 13.41
C LYS A 60 0.52 3.80 12.49
N GLU A 61 -0.76 3.86 12.84
CA GLU A 61 -1.86 3.32 12.01
C GLU A 61 -1.94 3.98 10.64
N ILE A 62 -1.76 5.30 10.55
CA ILE A 62 -1.67 6.01 9.26
C ILE A 62 -0.51 5.46 8.45
N ARG A 63 0.65 5.24 9.06
CA ARG A 63 1.84 4.71 8.39
C ARG A 63 1.63 3.29 7.87
N ASP A 64 0.91 2.47 8.63
CA ASP A 64 0.56 1.10 8.26
C ASP A 64 -0.47 1.09 7.12
N ILE A 65 -1.49 1.96 7.16
CA ILE A 65 -2.46 2.16 6.08
C ILE A 65 -1.78 2.68 4.81
N GLU A 66 -0.87 3.65 4.91
CA GLU A 66 -0.12 4.17 3.76
C GLU A 66 0.78 3.09 3.14
N SER A 67 1.36 2.23 3.96
CA SER A 67 2.15 1.08 3.51
C SER A 67 1.28 0.06 2.79
N PHE A 68 0.12 -0.27 3.37
CA PHE A 68 -0.88 -1.12 2.74
C PHE A 68 -1.39 -0.54 1.42
N ILE A 69 -1.71 0.76 1.36
CA ILE A 69 -2.13 1.44 0.12
C ILE A 69 -1.00 1.44 -0.92
N ARG A 70 0.27 1.59 -0.52
CA ARG A 70 1.41 1.47 -1.44
C ARG A 70 1.59 0.05 -1.97
N GLU A 71 1.34 -0.95 -1.14
CA GLU A 71 1.43 -2.36 -1.52
C GLU A 71 0.25 -2.77 -2.41
N GLU A 72 -0.96 -2.36 -2.07
CA GLU A 72 -2.15 -2.46 -2.91
C GLU A 72 -1.95 -1.71 -4.24
N ARG A 73 -1.41 -0.48 -4.26
CA ARG A 73 -1.10 0.23 -5.52
C ARG A 73 -0.03 -0.45 -6.36
N ARG A 74 0.89 -1.21 -5.75
CA ARG A 74 1.82 -2.08 -6.48
C ARG A 74 1.11 -3.30 -7.06
N ASN A 75 0.10 -3.84 -6.35
CA ASN A 75 -0.70 -4.97 -6.78
C ASN A 75 -1.81 -4.59 -7.78
N THR A 76 -2.31 -3.36 -7.72
CA THR A 76 -3.21 -2.70 -8.67
C THR A 76 -2.41 -1.65 -9.44
N SER A 77 -1.43 -2.11 -10.20
CA SER A 77 -0.49 -1.26 -10.94
C SER A 77 -1.21 -0.17 -11.75
N PRO A 78 -0.75 1.10 -11.73
CA PRO A 78 -1.15 2.07 -12.73
C PRO A 78 -0.54 1.60 -14.05
N THR A 79 -1.29 0.83 -14.83
CA THR A 79 -0.83 0.32 -16.12
C THR A 79 -0.43 1.51 -16.99
N GLY A 80 0.87 1.69 -17.21
CA GLY A 80 1.39 2.82 -17.99
C GLY A 80 0.94 2.74 -19.44
N TYR A 81 0.75 1.52 -19.95
CA TYR A 81 0.29 1.28 -21.30
C TYR A 81 -0.66 0.07 -21.37
N ALA A 82 -1.75 0.23 -22.14
CA ALA A 82 -2.69 -0.83 -22.44
C ALA A 82 -2.83 -1.00 -23.96
N TYR A 83 -2.75 -2.24 -24.43
CA TYR A 83 -2.81 -2.59 -25.84
C TYR A 83 -3.79 -3.73 -26.08
N ASP A 84 -4.79 -3.48 -26.92
CA ASP A 84 -5.60 -4.57 -27.45
C ASP A 84 -4.78 -5.38 -28.46
N VAL A 85 -4.72 -6.69 -28.24
CA VAL A 85 -4.01 -7.64 -29.07
C VAL A 85 -4.89 -8.83 -29.40
N ARG A 86 -4.60 -9.45 -30.53
CA ARG A 86 -5.03 -10.81 -30.84
C ARG A 86 -3.82 -11.73 -30.72
N ILE A 87 -3.89 -12.73 -29.86
CA ILE A 87 -2.87 -13.77 -29.77
C ILE A 87 -2.98 -14.65 -31.02
N VAL A 88 -1.85 -14.84 -31.70
CA VAL A 88 -1.75 -15.70 -32.88
C VAL A 88 -1.34 -17.08 -32.42
N ASP A 89 -2.09 -18.08 -32.89
CA ASP A 89 -1.86 -19.47 -32.50
C ASP A 89 -0.45 -19.93 -32.86
N ASN A 90 0.21 -20.50 -31.87
CA ASN A 90 1.53 -21.10 -31.93
C ASN A 90 1.72 -22.06 -30.74
N SER A 91 2.87 -22.71 -30.64
CA SER A 91 3.11 -23.72 -29.60
C SER A 91 2.97 -23.18 -28.17
N THR A 92 3.38 -21.94 -27.91
CA THR A 92 3.27 -21.31 -26.58
C THR A 92 1.83 -20.95 -26.23
N SER A 93 1.10 -20.31 -27.15
CA SER A 93 -0.29 -19.90 -26.94
C SER A 93 -1.21 -21.10 -26.78
N VAL A 94 -1.08 -22.14 -27.61
CA VAL A 94 -1.84 -23.40 -27.49
C VAL A 94 -1.60 -24.07 -26.14
N ARG A 95 -0.34 -24.19 -25.71
CA ARG A 95 0.00 -24.80 -24.42
C ARG A 95 -0.55 -24.02 -23.23
N SER A 96 -0.63 -22.70 -23.35
CA SER A 96 -1.15 -21.81 -22.30
C SER A 96 -2.65 -21.55 -22.41
N GLY A 97 -3.33 -22.10 -23.41
CA GLY A 97 -4.75 -21.86 -23.66
C GLY A 97 -5.08 -20.42 -24.05
N LEU A 98 -4.09 -19.65 -24.54
CA LEU A 98 -4.28 -18.26 -24.95
C LEU A 98 -4.73 -18.17 -26.40
N HIS A 99 -6.02 -17.93 -26.64
CA HIS A 99 -6.62 -17.85 -27.97
C HIS A 99 -7.53 -16.64 -28.11
N GLY A 100 -7.36 -15.89 -29.20
CA GLY A 100 -8.24 -14.76 -29.51
C GLY A 100 -7.77 -13.42 -28.93
N ASN A 101 -8.71 -12.62 -28.42
CA ASN A 101 -8.50 -11.20 -28.13
C ASN A 101 -8.24 -10.95 -26.64
N TYR A 102 -7.17 -10.22 -26.35
CA TYR A 102 -6.71 -9.90 -25.00
C TYR A 102 -6.31 -8.43 -24.93
N THR A 103 -6.23 -7.92 -23.71
CA THR A 103 -5.60 -6.65 -23.40
C THR A 103 -4.27 -6.92 -22.71
N ILE A 104 -3.20 -6.40 -23.30
CA ILE A 104 -1.87 -6.42 -22.71
C ILE A 104 -1.69 -5.15 -21.90
N LEU A 105 -1.44 -5.35 -20.62
CA LEU A 105 -1.14 -4.30 -19.67
C LEU A 105 0.35 -4.31 -19.40
N ILE A 106 1.01 -3.16 -19.56
CA ILE A 106 2.45 -3.04 -19.34
C ILE A 106 2.65 -2.08 -18.19
N ASP A 107 3.35 -2.58 -17.17
CA ASP A 107 3.81 -1.79 -16.03
C ASP A 107 5.35 -1.75 -16.01
N VAL A 108 5.90 -1.14 -14.97
CA VAL A 108 7.35 -0.92 -14.82
C VAL A 108 8.17 -2.20 -14.69
N GLU A 109 7.57 -3.32 -14.27
CA GLU A 109 8.29 -4.56 -13.94
C GLU A 109 7.90 -5.73 -14.86
N SER A 110 6.73 -5.65 -15.49
CA SER A 110 6.08 -6.79 -16.09
C SER A 110 5.08 -6.42 -17.19
N LEU A 111 4.77 -7.45 -17.98
CA LEU A 111 3.69 -7.48 -18.94
C LEU A 111 2.62 -8.44 -18.43
N THR A 112 1.37 -7.99 -18.39
CA THR A 112 0.23 -8.77 -17.91
C THR A 112 -0.79 -8.98 -19.02
N VAL A 113 -1.20 -10.24 -19.20
CA VAL A 113 -2.24 -10.66 -20.15
C VAL A 113 -3.58 -10.66 -19.42
N LYS A 114 -4.48 -9.78 -19.85
CA LYS A 114 -5.84 -9.66 -19.34
C LYS A 114 -6.84 -10.10 -20.41
N GLU A 115 -7.80 -10.93 -20.04
CA GLU A 115 -8.89 -11.30 -20.93
C GLU A 115 -9.82 -10.10 -21.16
N LYS A 116 -10.14 -9.83 -22.44
CA LYS A 116 -10.83 -8.59 -22.84
C LYS A 116 -12.26 -8.46 -22.29
N TYR A 117 -13.00 -9.58 -22.23
CA TYR A 117 -14.44 -9.56 -21.91
C TYR A 117 -14.73 -9.78 -20.43
N THR A 118 -13.99 -10.69 -19.80
CA THR A 118 -14.17 -10.99 -18.37
C THR A 118 -13.38 -10.03 -17.48
N GLY A 119 -12.32 -9.40 -18.03
CA GLY A 119 -11.38 -8.62 -17.25
C GLY A 119 -10.46 -9.45 -16.36
N SER A 120 -10.46 -10.78 -16.51
CA SER A 120 -9.61 -11.67 -15.73
C SER A 120 -8.14 -11.50 -16.07
N TYR A 121 -7.30 -11.41 -15.04
CA TYR A 121 -5.85 -11.41 -15.17
C TYR A 121 -5.37 -12.86 -15.29
N LEU A 122 -4.83 -13.22 -16.46
CA LEU A 122 -4.46 -14.61 -16.74
C LEU A 122 -3.00 -14.88 -16.43
N HIS A 123 -2.10 -14.01 -16.90
CA HIS A 123 -0.66 -14.24 -16.78
C HIS A 123 0.07 -12.94 -16.55
N ARG A 124 0.94 -12.91 -15.55
CA ARG A 124 1.95 -11.86 -15.35
C ARG A 124 3.31 -12.39 -15.79
N ILE A 125 4.00 -11.63 -16.63
CA ILE A 125 5.30 -11.96 -17.22
C ILE A 125 6.29 -10.86 -16.86
N PRO A 126 7.11 -11.05 -15.81
CA PRO A 126 8.21 -10.15 -15.47
C PRO A 126 9.17 -9.94 -16.65
N PHE A 127 9.65 -8.71 -16.86
CA PHE A 127 10.61 -8.40 -17.94
C PHE A 127 11.89 -9.25 -17.92
N PRO A 128 12.47 -9.64 -16.77
CA PRO A 128 13.62 -10.55 -16.74
C PRO A 128 13.39 -11.90 -17.41
N LEU A 129 12.13 -12.31 -17.55
CA LEU A 129 11.74 -13.57 -18.18
C LEU A 129 11.47 -13.41 -19.68
N ILE A 130 11.59 -12.19 -20.23
CA ILE A 130 11.52 -11.90 -21.65
C ILE A 130 12.96 -11.81 -22.18
N ARG A 131 13.40 -12.85 -22.90
CA ARG A 131 14.75 -12.95 -23.45
C ARG A 131 14.97 -12.02 -24.62
N SER A 132 13.96 -11.83 -25.45
CA SER A 132 14.00 -10.87 -26.55
C SER A 132 12.60 -10.45 -26.97
N CYS A 133 12.52 -9.29 -27.63
CA CYS A 133 11.30 -8.78 -28.24
C CYS A 133 11.59 -8.37 -29.68
N ARG A 134 10.73 -8.72 -30.63
CA ARG A 134 10.87 -8.42 -32.07
C ARG A 134 9.57 -7.88 -32.64
N LEU A 135 9.68 -7.03 -33.65
CA LEU A 135 8.54 -6.46 -34.37
C LEU A 135 8.54 -6.95 -35.82
N ASN A 136 7.48 -7.65 -36.22
CA ASN A 136 7.16 -7.84 -37.63
C ASN A 136 6.23 -6.71 -38.07
N GLN A 137 6.81 -5.66 -38.65
CA GLN A 137 6.06 -4.45 -39.00
C GLN A 137 5.06 -4.69 -40.14
N ALA A 138 5.41 -5.52 -41.12
CA ALA A 138 4.53 -5.85 -42.25
C ALA A 138 3.24 -6.55 -41.80
N ARG A 139 3.34 -7.46 -40.82
CA ARG A 139 2.18 -8.20 -40.27
C ARG A 139 1.57 -7.55 -39.04
N LYS A 140 2.17 -6.46 -38.54
CA LYS A 140 1.84 -5.80 -37.27
C LYS A 140 1.78 -6.79 -36.10
N ILE A 141 2.83 -7.61 -35.95
CA ILE A 141 2.97 -8.60 -34.88
C ILE A 141 4.16 -8.24 -34.00
N CYS A 142 3.94 -8.15 -32.70
CA CYS A 142 4.98 -8.12 -31.67
C CYS A 142 5.23 -9.56 -31.19
N ILE A 143 6.49 -9.97 -31.16
CA ILE A 143 6.91 -11.33 -30.80
C ILE A 143 7.76 -11.24 -29.53
N LEU A 144 7.35 -11.95 -28.47
CA LEU A 144 8.11 -12.05 -27.23
C LEU A 144 8.74 -13.44 -27.13
N ASP A 145 10.05 -13.51 -26.96
CA ASP A 145 10.72 -14.76 -26.62
C ASP A 145 10.83 -14.91 -25.11
N LEU A 146 10.18 -15.92 -24.55
CA LEU A 146 10.03 -16.14 -23.13
C LEU A 146 11.03 -17.19 -22.63
N SER A 147 11.56 -16.98 -21.43
CA SER A 147 12.40 -17.94 -20.72
C SER A 147 11.55 -19.02 -20.04
N ARG A 148 12.20 -20.10 -19.59
CA ARG A 148 11.52 -21.25 -18.95
C ARG A 148 10.79 -20.90 -17.65
N GLY A 149 11.20 -19.83 -16.97
CA GLY A 149 10.56 -19.37 -15.72
C GLY A 149 9.27 -18.58 -15.93
N SER A 150 8.90 -18.26 -17.18
CA SER A 150 7.66 -17.57 -17.49
C SER A 150 6.44 -18.43 -17.15
N THR A 151 5.35 -17.79 -16.74
CA THR A 151 4.05 -18.44 -16.48
C THR A 151 3.45 -19.11 -17.73
N LEU A 152 3.90 -18.73 -18.94
CA LEU A 152 3.54 -19.37 -20.21
C LEU A 152 4.51 -20.50 -20.64
N GLY A 153 5.53 -20.76 -19.83
CA GLY A 153 6.70 -21.56 -20.19
C GLY A 153 7.59 -20.87 -21.22
N SER A 154 8.64 -21.56 -21.64
CA SER A 154 9.55 -21.03 -22.66
C SER A 154 8.97 -21.11 -24.07
N GLY A 155 9.37 -20.16 -24.90
CA GLY A 155 9.02 -20.12 -26.31
C GLY A 155 8.58 -18.73 -26.71
N GLU A 156 8.15 -18.60 -27.95
CA GLU A 156 7.74 -17.31 -28.48
C GLU A 156 6.24 -17.09 -28.29
N LEU A 157 5.79 -15.87 -28.00
CA LEU A 157 4.38 -15.46 -27.96
C LEU A 157 4.14 -14.40 -29.04
N TYR A 158 3.13 -14.62 -29.87
CA TYR A 158 2.86 -13.79 -31.05
C TYR A 158 1.61 -12.96 -30.81
N MET A 159 1.78 -11.63 -30.78
CA MET A 159 0.71 -10.67 -30.48
C MET A 159 0.46 -9.77 -31.68
N LYS A 160 -0.67 -9.94 -32.36
CA LYS A 160 -1.09 -9.07 -33.45
C LYS A 160 -1.83 -7.86 -32.88
N SER A 161 -1.43 -6.64 -33.27
CA SER A 161 -2.11 -5.42 -32.84
C SER A 161 -2.00 -4.32 -33.89
N SER A 162 -3.02 -3.44 -33.98
CA SER A 162 -2.91 -2.22 -34.79
C SER A 162 -1.78 -1.30 -34.29
N ARG A 163 -1.48 -1.37 -32.99
CA ARG A 163 -0.44 -0.61 -32.28
C ARG A 163 0.79 -1.47 -31.95
N ALA A 164 1.10 -2.46 -32.78
CA ALA A 164 2.21 -3.39 -32.52
C ALA A 164 3.57 -2.68 -32.37
N LYS A 165 3.78 -1.56 -33.07
CA LYS A 165 5.01 -0.74 -32.93
C LYS A 165 5.11 -0.10 -31.55
N ASP A 166 4.02 0.50 -31.06
CA ASP A 166 3.97 1.12 -29.73
C ASP A 166 4.15 0.07 -28.64
N LEU A 167 3.45 -1.05 -28.75
CA LEU A 167 3.57 -2.21 -27.87
C LEU A 167 5.02 -2.70 -27.78
N TYR A 168 5.67 -2.89 -28.93
CA TYR A 168 7.09 -3.25 -29.00
C TYR A 168 7.97 -2.23 -28.27
N GLN A 169 7.79 -0.93 -28.53
CA GLN A 169 8.59 0.11 -27.89
C GLN A 169 8.39 0.15 -26.38
N SER A 170 7.15 0.04 -25.88
CA SER A 170 6.87 -0.03 -24.44
C SER A 170 7.59 -1.21 -23.78
N VAL A 171 7.54 -2.41 -24.38
CA VAL A 171 8.24 -3.58 -23.84
C VAL A 171 9.75 -3.36 -23.82
N VAL A 172 10.33 -2.87 -24.92
CA VAL A 172 11.79 -2.68 -25.02
C VAL A 172 12.29 -1.61 -24.06
N THR A 173 11.60 -0.48 -23.95
CA THR A 173 12.00 0.61 -23.05
C THR A 173 11.99 0.15 -21.59
N LEU A 174 10.95 -0.56 -21.16
CA LEU A 174 10.82 -0.97 -19.75
C LEU A 174 11.71 -2.18 -19.42
N ALA A 175 11.88 -3.12 -20.34
CA ALA A 175 12.82 -4.23 -20.16
C ALA A 175 14.29 -3.76 -20.09
N ARG A 176 14.66 -2.70 -20.83
CA ARG A 176 16.00 -2.09 -20.78
C ARG A 176 16.24 -1.30 -19.50
N GLY A 177 15.25 -0.53 -19.04
CA GLY A 177 15.35 0.20 -17.77
C GLY A 177 15.67 -0.73 -16.60
N PHE A 178 15.05 -1.92 -16.58
CA PHE A 178 15.34 -2.95 -15.58
C PHE A 178 16.76 -3.51 -15.65
N THR A 179 17.37 -3.57 -16.84
CA THR A 179 18.74 -4.08 -17.00
C THR A 179 19.78 -3.08 -16.50
N GLU A 180 19.51 -1.78 -16.59
CA GLU A 180 20.41 -0.73 -16.10
C GLU A 180 20.32 -0.53 -14.59
N GLU A 181 19.13 -0.60 -14.00
CA GLU A 181 18.97 -0.51 -12.53
C GLU A 181 19.59 -1.70 -11.80
N ASN A 182 19.45 -2.93 -12.33
CA ASN A 182 20.12 -4.09 -11.72
C ASN A 182 21.65 -4.02 -11.80
N LYS A 183 22.20 -3.41 -12.84
CA LYS A 183 23.65 -3.18 -12.92
C LYS A 183 24.14 -2.18 -11.87
N LYS A 184 23.31 -1.24 -11.43
CA LYS A 184 23.65 -0.28 -10.37
C LYS A 184 23.54 -0.87 -8.96
N ILE A 185 22.69 -1.88 -8.76
CA ILE A 185 22.53 -2.55 -7.46
C ILE A 185 23.65 -3.58 -7.21
N GLN A 186 24.34 -4.02 -8.27
CA GLN A 186 25.44 -4.99 -8.21
C GLN A 186 26.85 -4.38 -8.36
N ALA A 187 26.97 -3.05 -8.39
CA ALA A 187 28.24 -2.32 -8.42
C ALA A 187 28.47 -1.62 -7.07
#